data_AF-A0A1H4W5L0-F1
#
_entry.id   AF-A0A1H4W5L0-F1
#
_cell.length_a   1.000
_cell.length_b   1.000
_cell.length_c   1.000
_cell.angle_alpha   90.00
_cell.angle_beta   90.00
_cell.angle_gamma   90.00
#
_symmetry.space_group_name_H-M   'P 1'
#
loop_
_entity.id
_entity.type
_entity.pdbx_description
1 polymer ?
#
loop_
_entity_poly.entity_id
_entity_poly.type
_entity_poly.pdbx_seq_one_letter_code
_entity_poly.pdbx_strand_id
1 'polypeptide(L)'
;MNAELAALTTPSALSGHDLFYVHLDERQCSATLGFTGQEGHDGFEFFLAFTDVRNVSVRGWGPPGRKDVRLERTENGITVSVATQGSSLNFEAADMTTPRTRSFQTAPGSS
;
A
#
# COMPACT_ATOMS: atom_id res chain seq x y z
N MET A 1 17.96 -0.23 10.04
CA MET A 1 16.87 -0.16 9.04
C MET A 1 17.08 -1.33 8.10
N ASN A 2 16.23 -2.37 8.17
CA ASN A 2 16.45 -3.61 7.42
C ASN A 2 16.36 -3.36 5.91
N ALA A 3 17.37 -3.79 5.17
CA ALA A 3 17.47 -3.58 3.72
C ALA A 3 16.29 -4.17 2.94
N GLU A 4 15.63 -5.21 3.46
CA GLU A 4 14.44 -5.82 2.88
C GLU A 4 13.20 -4.89 2.93
N LEU A 5 13.08 -4.04 3.96
CA LEU A 5 11.96 -3.10 4.06
C LEU A 5 12.07 -1.96 3.04
N ALA A 6 13.30 -1.56 2.70
CA ALA A 6 13.56 -0.57 1.65
C ALA A 6 13.24 -1.14 0.25
N ALA A 7 13.43 -2.45 0.05
CA ALA A 7 13.08 -3.14 -1.19
C ALA A 7 11.56 -3.28 -1.36
N LEU A 8 10.80 -3.53 -0.29
CA LEU A 8 9.33 -3.62 -0.31
C LEU A 8 8.63 -2.28 -0.59
N THR A 9 9.33 -1.16 -0.39
CA THR A 9 8.84 0.18 -0.77
C THR A 9 9.21 0.57 -2.21
N THR A 10 9.85 -0.32 -2.97
CA THR A 10 10.02 -0.06 -4.41
C THR A 10 8.67 -0.15 -5.10
N PRO A 11 8.35 0.77 -6.04
CA PRO A 11 7.01 0.90 -6.61
C PRO A 11 6.52 -0.41 -7.25
N SER A 12 7.43 -1.15 -7.89
CA SER A 12 7.15 -2.44 -8.54
C SER A 12 6.90 -3.59 -7.57
N ALA A 13 7.37 -3.51 -6.32
CA ALA A 13 7.15 -4.58 -5.33
C ALA A 13 5.71 -4.57 -4.80
N LEU A 14 5.07 -3.40 -4.71
CA LEU A 14 3.74 -3.26 -4.13
C LEU A 14 2.63 -3.89 -4.98
N SER A 15 2.73 -3.82 -6.31
CA SER A 15 1.83 -4.53 -7.23
C SER A 15 1.92 -6.06 -7.09
N GLY A 16 2.96 -6.56 -6.39
CA GLY A 16 3.14 -7.94 -6.00
C GLY A 16 2.19 -8.42 -4.89
N HIS A 17 1.61 -7.50 -4.12
CA HIS A 17 0.85 -7.75 -2.90
C HIS A 17 -0.64 -7.39 -3.06
N ASP A 18 -1.47 -7.98 -2.22
CA ASP A 18 -2.90 -7.66 -2.18
C ASP A 18 -3.14 -6.45 -1.30
N LEU A 19 -3.77 -5.42 -1.86
CA LEU A 19 -4.24 -4.27 -1.10
C LEU A 19 -5.52 -4.66 -0.37
N PHE A 20 -5.47 -4.74 0.96
CA PHE A 20 -6.62 -5.18 1.77
C PHE A 20 -7.22 -4.07 2.63
N TYR A 21 -6.50 -2.97 2.83
CA TYR A 21 -6.93 -1.86 3.66
C TYR A 21 -6.59 -0.52 3.02
N VAL A 22 -7.58 0.38 2.99
CA VAL A 22 -7.40 1.79 2.63
C VAL A 22 -8.18 2.63 3.60
N HIS A 23 -7.53 3.62 4.18
CA HIS A 23 -8.16 4.61 5.05
C HIS A 23 -7.66 5.99 4.67
N LEU A 24 -8.60 6.88 4.34
CA LEU A 24 -8.37 8.30 4.14
C LEU A 24 -8.89 9.03 5.37
N ASP A 25 -8.02 9.77 6.04
CA ASP A 25 -8.38 10.63 7.17
C ASP A 25 -8.28 12.10 6.74
N GLU A 26 -9.42 12.69 6.47
CA GLU A 26 -9.56 14.09 6.06
C GLU A 26 -9.19 15.08 7.18
N ARG A 27 -9.27 14.67 8.45
CA ARG A 27 -8.98 15.57 9.59
C ARG A 27 -7.49 15.81 9.77
N GLN A 28 -6.70 14.79 9.50
CA GLN A 28 -5.24 14.82 9.60
C GLN A 28 -4.56 14.98 8.23
N CYS A 29 -5.33 15.08 7.15
CA CYS A 29 -4.84 15.02 5.78
C CYS A 29 -3.87 13.84 5.61
N SER A 30 -4.33 12.62 5.90
CA SER A 30 -3.47 11.43 5.88
C SER A 30 -4.15 10.27 5.18
N ALA A 31 -3.35 9.33 4.70
CA ALA A 31 -3.83 8.10 4.09
C ALA A 31 -3.03 6.92 4.63
N THR A 32 -3.69 5.78 4.83
CA THR A 32 -3.03 4.53 5.18
C THR A 32 -3.43 3.44 4.20
N LEU A 33 -2.44 2.76 3.62
CA LEU A 33 -2.61 1.61 2.75
C LEU A 33 -2.05 0.37 3.44
N GLY A 34 -2.83 -0.71 3.51
CA GLY A 34 -2.42 -2.00 4.07
C GLY A 34 -2.33 -3.07 3.00
N PHE A 35 -1.20 -3.75 2.98
CA PHE A 35 -0.85 -4.79 2.00
C PHE A 35 -0.60 -6.12 2.68
N THR A 36 -0.99 -7.21 2.02
CA THR A 36 -0.67 -8.56 2.45
C THR A 36 -0.02 -9.37 1.34
N GLY A 37 0.89 -10.26 1.72
CA GLY A 37 1.57 -11.19 0.83
C GLY A 37 1.78 -12.53 1.51
N GLN A 38 2.20 -13.51 0.72
CA GLN A 38 2.58 -14.83 1.20
C GLN A 38 3.90 -15.25 0.57
N GLU A 39 4.77 -15.83 1.38
CA GLU A 39 6.00 -16.48 0.96
C GLU A 39 6.04 -17.88 1.58
N GLY A 40 5.92 -18.93 0.77
CA GLY A 40 5.81 -20.29 1.27
C GLY A 40 4.59 -20.48 2.20
N HIS A 41 4.85 -20.82 3.46
CA HIS A 41 3.85 -21.03 4.52
C HIS A 41 3.76 -19.83 5.48
N ASP A 42 4.38 -18.70 5.13
CA ASP A 42 4.38 -17.49 5.93
C ASP A 42 3.58 -16.41 5.20
N GLY A 43 2.56 -15.89 5.88
CA GLY A 43 1.86 -14.68 5.49
C GLY A 43 2.51 -13.46 6.14
N PHE A 44 2.43 -12.32 5.47
CA PHE A 44 2.83 -11.05 6.04
C PHE A 44 1.86 -9.93 5.68
N GLU A 45 1.83 -8.93 6.55
CA GLU A 45 1.06 -7.69 6.42
C GLU A 45 1.99 -6.51 6.68
N PHE A 46 1.84 -5.45 5.91
CA PHE A 46 2.52 -4.19 6.18
C PHE A 46 1.63 -3.00 5.83
N PHE A 47 1.87 -1.88 6.49
CA PHE A 47 1.12 -0.64 6.30
C PHE A 47 2.04 0.48 5.84
N LEU A 48 1.56 1.29 4.92
CA LEU A 48 2.18 2.54 4.50
C LEU A 48 1.29 3.68 4.95
N ALA A 49 1.82 4.59 5.77
CA ALA A 49 1.14 5.78 6.24
C ALA A 49 1.72 7.02 5.55
N PHE A 50 0.84 7.81 4.95
CA PHE A 50 1.13 9.01 4.19
C PHE A 50 0.62 10.23 4.94
N THR A 51 1.42 11.30 4.97
CA THR A 51 1.08 12.56 5.65
C THR A 51 0.95 13.71 4.65
N ASP A 52 0.17 14.73 5.02
CA ASP A 52 -0.14 15.90 4.19
C ASP A 52 -0.65 15.49 2.80
N VAL A 53 -1.67 14.62 2.82
CA VAL A 53 -2.31 14.05 1.64
C VAL A 53 -3.21 15.09 0.96
N ARG A 54 -3.02 15.24 -0.36
CA ARG A 54 -3.66 16.25 -1.20
C ARG A 54 -4.09 15.66 -2.54
N ASN A 55 -4.91 16.40 -3.27
CA ASN A 55 -5.34 16.07 -4.64
C ASN A 55 -5.91 14.64 -4.77
N VAL A 56 -6.68 14.22 -3.76
CA VAL A 56 -7.26 12.88 -3.71
C VAL A 56 -8.32 12.73 -4.81
N SER A 57 -8.17 11.70 -5.63
CA SER A 57 -9.14 11.32 -6.66
C SER A 57 -9.45 9.84 -6.57
N VAL A 58 -10.71 9.51 -6.34
CA VAL A 58 -11.22 8.13 -6.32
C VAL A 58 -12.23 7.93 -7.44
N ARG A 59 -12.06 6.85 -8.22
CA ARG A 59 -13.01 6.43 -9.24
C ARG A 59 -13.35 4.96 -9.02
N GLY A 60 -14.64 4.64 -8.94
CA GLY A 60 -15.15 3.26 -9.01
C GLY A 60 -14.46 2.30 -8.05
N TRP A 61 -14.38 2.60 -6.75
CA TRP A 61 -13.62 1.79 -5.78
C TRP A 61 -14.02 0.31 -5.81
N GLY A 62 -13.03 -0.55 -6.00
CA GLY A 62 -13.19 -2.00 -6.13
C GLY A 62 -12.87 -2.75 -4.83
N PRO A 63 -13.17 -4.06 -4.77
CA PRO A 63 -12.88 -4.88 -3.60
C PRO A 63 -11.37 -5.01 -3.34
N PRO A 64 -10.98 -5.45 -2.12
CA PRO A 64 -9.62 -5.88 -1.79
C PRO A 64 -8.99 -6.82 -2.82
N GLY A 65 -7.65 -6.85 -2.85
CA GLY A 65 -6.86 -7.77 -3.65
C GLY A 65 -5.80 -7.05 -4.49
N ARG A 66 -5.21 -7.77 -5.44
CA ARG A 66 -4.15 -7.24 -6.31
C ARG A 66 -4.59 -5.99 -7.07
N LYS A 67 -3.73 -4.97 -7.01
CA LYS A 67 -3.86 -3.69 -7.72
C LYS A 67 -2.54 -3.36 -8.38
N ASP A 68 -2.57 -2.56 -9.44
CA ASP A 68 -1.38 -1.89 -9.94
C ASP A 68 -1.11 -0.67 -9.04
N VAL A 69 0.00 -0.70 -8.32
CA VAL A 69 0.38 0.30 -7.34
C VAL A 69 1.68 0.95 -7.78
N ARG A 70 1.64 2.27 -7.95
CA ARG A 70 2.81 3.09 -8.24
C ARG A 70 2.98 4.12 -7.15
N LEU A 71 4.19 4.14 -6.59
CA LEU A 71 4.69 5.23 -5.76
C LEU A 71 5.80 5.92 -6.54
N GLU A 72 5.79 7.24 -6.58
CA GLU A 72 6.85 7.99 -7.25
C GLU A 72 7.29 9.14 -6.36
N ARG A 73 8.56 9.13 -5.94
CA ARG A 73 9.14 10.24 -5.20
C ARG A 73 9.55 11.31 -6.20
N THR A 74 8.99 12.51 -6.01
CA THR A 74 9.27 13.71 -6.80
C THR A 74 9.99 14.73 -5.92
N GLU A 75 10.38 15.86 -6.49
CA GLU A 75 10.95 16.98 -5.73
C GLU A 75 9.97 17.57 -4.70
N ASN A 76 8.66 17.42 -4.95
CA ASN A 76 7.59 18.03 -4.15
C ASN A 76 6.90 17.06 -3.18
N GLY A 77 7.37 15.81 -3.09
CA GLY A 77 6.76 14.78 -2.24
C GLY A 77 6.60 13.45 -2.98
N ILE A 78 5.48 12.77 -2.75
CA ILE A 78 5.20 11.42 -3.22
C ILE A 78 3.89 11.45 -4.00
N THR A 79 3.91 10.97 -5.24
CA THR A 79 2.70 10.68 -6.00
C THR A 79 2.33 9.21 -5.81
N VAL A 80 1.07 8.96 -5.49
CA VAL A 80 0.53 7.62 -5.28
C VAL A 80 -0.56 7.35 -6.29
N SER A 81 -0.48 6.21 -6.95
CA SER A 81 -1.52 5.70 -7.86
C SER A 81 -1.79 4.24 -7.55
N VAL A 82 -3.05 3.91 -7.36
CA VAL A 82 -3.56 2.55 -7.16
C VAL A 82 -4.66 2.33 -8.18
N ALA A 83 -4.51 1.35 -9.05
CA ALA A 83 -5.46 1.10 -10.12
C ALA A 83 -5.80 -0.38 -10.30
N THR A 84 -7.01 -0.64 -10.76
CA THR A 84 -7.41 -1.89 -11.39
C THR A 84 -8.48 -1.57 -12.43
N GLN A 85 -8.96 -2.57 -13.17
CA GLN A 85 -9.94 -2.32 -14.23
C GLN A 85 -11.21 -1.67 -13.64
N GLY A 86 -11.49 -0.43 -14.06
CA GLY A 86 -12.67 0.33 -13.61
C GLY A 86 -12.53 1.04 -12.25
N SER A 87 -11.40 0.86 -11.55
CA SER A 87 -11.17 1.44 -10.22
C SER A 87 -9.84 2.16 -10.12
N SER A 88 -9.80 3.32 -9.49
CA SER A 88 -8.54 4.01 -9.18
C SER A 88 -8.61 4.86 -7.91
N LEU A 89 -7.49 4.96 -7.22
CA LEU A 89 -7.21 5.92 -6.14
C LEU A 89 -5.88 6.60 -6.48
N ASN A 90 -5.88 7.93 -6.55
CA ASN A 90 -4.69 8.73 -6.74
C ASN A 90 -4.62 9.83 -5.69
N PHE A 91 -3.43 10.15 -5.20
CA PHE A 91 -3.20 11.30 -4.33
C PHE A 91 -1.71 11.69 -4.31
N GLU A 92 -1.44 12.89 -3.79
CA GLU A 92 -0.11 13.37 -3.47
C GLU A 92 0.07 13.37 -1.95
N ALA A 93 1.29 13.15 -1.47
CA ALA A 93 1.64 13.19 -0.05
C ALA A 93 3.02 13.85 0.14
N ALA A 94 3.25 14.49 1.29
CA ALA A 94 4.58 15.06 1.59
C ALA A 94 5.59 13.99 1.98
N ASP A 95 5.18 13.00 2.78
CA ASP A 95 6.06 11.94 3.27
C ASP A 95 5.32 10.61 3.47
N MET A 96 6.09 9.54 3.64
CA MET A 96 5.61 8.19 3.85
C MET A 96 6.43 7.47 4.91
N THR A 97 5.74 6.75 5.79
CA THR A 97 6.38 5.87 6.79
C THR A 97 5.74 4.47 6.76
N THR A 98 6.46 3.48 7.29
CA THR A 98 5.96 2.11 7.46
C THR A 98 5.73 1.86 8.94
N PRO A 99 4.55 2.21 9.50
CA PRO A 99 4.33 2.17 10.95
C PRO A 99 4.27 0.76 11.52
N ARG A 100 3.89 -0.24 10.71
CA ARG A 100 3.67 -1.61 11.18
C ARG A 100 3.93 -2.63 10.10
N THR A 101 4.63 -3.68 10.50
CA THR A 101 4.81 -4.93 9.73
C THR A 101 4.52 -6.10 10.66
N ARG A 102 3.84 -7.13 10.15
CA ARG A 102 3.51 -8.35 10.88
C ARG A 102 3.74 -9.56 9.98
N SER A 103 4.34 -10.59 10.53
CA SER A 103 4.39 -11.92 9.90
C SER A 103 3.56 -12.91 10.72
N PHE A 104 2.99 -13.90 10.06
CA PHE A 104 2.21 -14.96 10.69
C PHE A 104 2.31 -16.24 9.86
N GLN A 105 2.28 -17.39 10.53
CA GLN A 105 2.26 -18.67 9.84
C GLN A 105 0.87 -18.89 9.23
N THR A 106 0.80 -19.13 7.93
CA THR A 106 -0.43 -19.64 7.33
C THR A 106 -0.54 -21.13 7.66
N ALA A 107 -1.73 -21.59 8.04
CA ALA A 107 -1.94 -23.00 8.31
C ALA A 107 -1.58 -23.80 7.04
N PRO A 108 -0.91 -24.96 7.16
CA PRO A 108 -0.75 -25.84 6.02
C PRO A 108 -2.15 -26.18 5.52
N GLY A 109 -2.47 -25.77 4.29
CA GLY A 109 -3.73 -26.11 3.65
C GLY A 109 -3.87 -27.62 3.67
N SER A 110 -4.94 -28.12 4.30
CA SER A 110 -5.37 -29.50 4.08
C SER A 110 -5.83 -29.56 2.62
N SER A 111 -5.01 -30.18 1.77
CA SER A 111 -5.32 -30.48 0.37
C SER A 111 -6.59 -31.30 0.22
#